data_AF-A0A350EUA0-F1
#
_entry.id   AF-A0A350EUA0-F1
#
_cell.length_a   1.000
_cell.length_b   1.000
_cell.length_c   1.000
_cell.angle_alpha   90.00
_cell.angle_beta   90.00
_cell.angle_gamma   90.00
#
_symmetry.space_group_name_H-M   'P 1'
#
loop_
_entity.id
_entity.type
_entity.pdbx_description
1 polymer ?
#
loop_
_entity_poly.entity_id
_entity_poly.type
_entity_poly.pdbx_seq_one_letter_code
_entity_poly.pdbx_strand_id
1 'polypeptide(L)'
;MTGRPLISLCAGALLSGMPLLAAANANDPLDWWSLRPLEAVTVPVSDPAPAAWQTNVIDRFIFAGLEERGLRPSPPADRRTLIRRATYDLLGLPPTPAEVEAFVNDPDPDAYGRLIDRLLASPHYGEQWGRHWLD
;
A
#
# COMPACT_ATOMS: atom_id res chain seq x y z
N MET A 1 2.00 33.41 -58.88
CA MET A 1 0.71 33.39 -59.60
C MET A 1 0.05 32.06 -59.34
N THR A 2 -1.16 32.09 -58.75
CA THR A 2 -2.28 31.13 -58.85
C THR A 2 -2.01 29.64 -58.55
N GLY A 3 -2.65 28.96 -57.60
CA GLY A 3 -3.80 29.27 -56.76
C GLY A 3 -4.15 28.06 -55.85
N ARG A 4 -4.80 28.35 -54.72
CA ARG A 4 -5.46 27.36 -53.84
C ARG A 4 -6.85 27.04 -54.40
N PRO A 5 -7.37 25.82 -54.19
CA PRO A 5 -8.73 25.67 -53.66
C PRO A 5 -8.78 24.70 -52.45
N LEU A 6 -9.41 25.08 -51.34
CA LEU A 6 -10.77 24.66 -50.90
C LEU A 6 -10.83 23.16 -50.55
N ILE A 7 -10.68 22.82 -49.26
CA ILE A 7 -11.79 22.45 -48.35
C ILE A 7 -12.71 21.37 -48.94
N SER A 8 -12.54 20.14 -48.47
CA SER A 8 -13.62 19.16 -48.40
C SER A 8 -13.57 18.51 -47.01
N LEU A 9 -14.50 18.97 -46.17
CA LEU A 9 -14.94 18.27 -44.98
C LEU A 9 -15.66 16.99 -45.43
N CYS A 10 -15.22 15.82 -44.97
CA CYS A 10 -16.12 14.73 -44.70
C CYS A 10 -15.92 14.27 -43.26
N ALA A 11 -16.90 14.63 -42.45
CA ALA A 11 -17.08 14.20 -41.09
C ALA A 11 -17.30 12.68 -41.05
N GLY A 12 -16.38 11.97 -40.43
CA GLY A 12 -16.55 10.59 -39.98
C GLY A 12 -16.37 10.55 -38.46
N ALA A 13 -17.27 11.21 -37.73
CA ALA A 13 -17.32 11.10 -36.29
C ALA A 13 -17.80 9.70 -35.92
N LEU A 14 -16.87 8.76 -35.75
CA LEU A 14 -17.11 7.57 -34.96
C LEU A 14 -17.39 8.03 -33.53
N LEU A 15 -18.67 8.02 -33.15
CA LEU A 15 -19.14 8.14 -31.78
C LEU A 15 -18.70 6.89 -31.00
N SER A 16 -17.41 6.74 -30.76
CA SER A 16 -16.92 5.88 -29.68
C SER A 16 -17.20 6.61 -28.38
N GLY A 17 -18.12 6.06 -27.58
CA GLY A 17 -18.58 6.61 -26.32
C GLY A 17 -17.43 7.14 -25.48
N MET A 18 -17.34 8.47 -25.38
CA MET A 18 -16.52 9.10 -24.35
C MET A 18 -17.20 8.82 -23.02
N PRO A 19 -16.53 8.21 -22.03
CA PRO A 19 -17.04 8.26 -20.68
C PRO A 19 -17.17 9.75 -20.33
N LEU A 20 -18.35 10.15 -19.85
CA LEU A 20 -18.58 11.47 -19.31
C LEU A 20 -17.65 11.62 -18.10
N LEU A 21 -16.45 12.14 -18.31
CA LEU A 21 -15.57 12.56 -17.24
C LEU A 21 -16.19 13.84 -16.67
N ALA A 22 -17.09 13.68 -15.71
CA ALA A 22 -17.55 14.80 -14.91
C ALA A 22 -16.33 15.35 -14.17
N ALA A 23 -15.75 16.42 -14.70
CA ALA A 23 -14.67 17.12 -14.04
C ALA A 23 -15.20 17.63 -12.69
N ALA A 24 -14.53 17.24 -11.60
CA ALA A 24 -14.82 17.71 -10.25
C ALA A 24 -14.85 19.24 -10.25
N ASN A 25 -16.00 19.80 -9.93
CA ASN A 25 -16.20 21.24 -9.88
C ASN A 25 -15.94 21.65 -8.43
N ALA A 26 -14.93 22.48 -8.16
CA ALA A 26 -14.51 22.83 -6.79
C ALA A 26 -15.58 23.60 -5.98
N ASN A 27 -16.72 23.96 -6.60
CA ASN A 27 -17.89 24.58 -5.99
C ASN A 27 -19.10 23.63 -5.87
N ASP A 28 -18.95 22.34 -6.20
CA ASP A 28 -20.00 21.35 -6.00
C ASP A 28 -19.97 20.86 -4.53
N PRO A 29 -21.04 21.05 -3.75
CA PRO A 29 -21.11 20.59 -2.36
C PRO A 29 -21.00 19.06 -2.21
N LEU A 30 -21.12 18.29 -3.30
CA LEU A 30 -20.91 16.85 -3.35
C LEU A 30 -19.53 16.44 -3.86
N ASP A 31 -18.59 17.37 -4.06
CA ASP A 31 -17.20 17.08 -4.46
C ASP A 31 -16.37 16.51 -3.30
N TRP A 32 -16.84 15.40 -2.73
CA TRP A 32 -16.15 14.68 -1.67
C TRP A 32 -15.22 13.64 -2.27
N TRP A 33 -14.00 13.53 -1.74
CA TRP A 33 -12.99 12.58 -2.21
C TRP A 33 -13.51 11.13 -2.28
N SER A 34 -14.43 10.74 -1.38
CA SER A 34 -15.00 9.39 -1.28
C SER A 34 -16.11 9.11 -2.29
N LEU A 35 -16.67 10.15 -2.92
CA LEU A 35 -17.73 10.05 -3.92
C LEU A 35 -17.20 10.20 -5.35
N ARG A 36 -15.92 10.52 -5.51
CA ARG A 36 -15.29 10.58 -6.83
C ARG A 36 -15.13 9.16 -7.40
N PRO A 37 -15.36 8.98 -8.72
CA PRO A 37 -15.06 7.72 -9.39
C PRO A 37 -13.61 7.31 -9.15
N LEU A 38 -13.37 6.02 -8.93
CA LEU A 38 -12.00 5.49 -8.83
C LEU A 38 -11.31 5.61 -10.18
N GLU A 39 -10.17 6.30 -10.20
CA GLU A 39 -9.32 6.37 -11.38
C GLU A 39 -8.44 5.13 -11.46
N ALA A 40 -8.30 4.60 -12.68
CA ALA A 40 -7.38 3.49 -12.94
C ALA A 40 -5.93 4.01 -12.87
N VAL A 41 -5.19 3.57 -11.86
CA VAL A 41 -3.77 3.92 -11.70
C VAL A 41 -2.90 2.84 -12.35
N THR A 42 -1.95 3.26 -13.19
CA THR A 42 -0.97 2.34 -13.76
C THR A 42 0.10 2.02 -12.72
N VAL A 43 0.35 0.72 -12.50
CA VAL A 43 1.36 0.27 -11.54
C VAL A 43 2.76 0.57 -12.09
N PRO A 44 3.64 1.26 -11.33
CA PRO A 44 5.00 1.53 -11.77
C PRO A 44 5.76 0.25 -12.10
N VAL A 45 6.37 0.22 -13.28
CA VAL A 45 7.31 -0.83 -13.68
C VAL A 45 8.70 -0.41 -13.25
N SER A 46 9.16 -0.97 -12.15
CA SER A 46 10.52 -0.80 -11.63
C SER A 46 11.37 -2.00 -12.04
N ASP A 47 12.53 -1.72 -12.64
CA ASP A 47 13.37 -2.71 -13.33
C ASP A 47 14.74 -2.86 -12.66
N PRO A 48 15.07 -4.03 -12.09
CA PRO A 48 14.18 -4.91 -11.33
C PRO A 48 14.17 -4.51 -9.83
N ALA A 49 12.99 -4.23 -9.29
CA ALA A 49 12.82 -4.14 -7.84
C ALA A 49 13.26 -5.44 -7.15
N PRO A 50 13.80 -5.43 -5.92
CA PRO A 50 14.09 -6.67 -5.20
C PRO A 50 12.84 -7.55 -5.10
N ALA A 51 12.98 -8.88 -5.17
CA ALA A 51 11.84 -9.82 -5.19
C ALA A 51 10.82 -9.58 -4.06
N ALA A 52 11.29 -9.19 -2.87
CA ALA A 52 10.45 -8.85 -1.72
C ALA A 52 9.46 -7.69 -1.99
N TRP A 53 9.79 -6.75 -2.89
CA TRP A 53 8.99 -5.58 -3.25
C TRP A 53 8.13 -5.81 -4.51
N GLN A 54 8.15 -7.04 -5.06
CA GLN A 54 7.33 -7.44 -6.21
C GLN A 54 6.06 -8.19 -5.81
N THR A 55 6.02 -8.78 -4.61
CA THR A 55 4.90 -9.62 -4.14
C THR A 55 3.60 -8.82 -3.98
N ASN A 56 3.69 -7.62 -3.39
CA ASN A 56 2.54 -6.74 -3.22
C ASN A 56 2.60 -5.60 -4.25
N VAL A 57 1.50 -5.42 -4.99
CA VAL A 57 1.38 -4.36 -6.01
C VAL A 57 1.56 -2.97 -5.42
N ILE A 58 1.13 -2.75 -4.16
CA ILE A 58 1.26 -1.47 -3.46
C ILE A 58 2.74 -1.12 -3.21
N ASP A 59 3.56 -2.12 -2.87
CA ASP A 59 4.99 -1.91 -2.57
C ASP A 59 5.76 -1.39 -3.77
N ARG A 60 5.28 -1.64 -5.00
CA ARG A 60 5.88 -1.10 -6.24
C ARG A 60 5.78 0.42 -6.31
N PHE A 61 4.70 1.01 -5.79
CA PHE A 61 4.55 2.47 -5.73
C PHE A 61 5.52 3.09 -4.72
N ILE A 62 5.67 2.44 -3.57
CA ILE A 62 6.62 2.87 -2.53
C ILE A 62 8.05 2.77 -3.08
N PHE A 63 8.38 1.66 -3.72
CA PHE A 63 9.69 1.44 -4.32
C PHE A 63 10.01 2.50 -5.38
N ALA A 64 9.09 2.77 -6.32
CA ALA A 64 9.25 3.82 -7.31
C ALA A 64 9.54 5.18 -6.66
N GLY A 65 8.80 5.53 -5.59
CA GLY A 65 9.06 6.76 -4.84
C GLY A 65 10.42 6.80 -4.12
N LEU A 66 10.95 5.65 -3.68
CA LEU A 66 12.30 5.55 -3.13
C LEU A 66 13.35 5.76 -4.23
N GLU A 67 13.16 5.14 -5.39
CA GLU A 67 14.08 5.25 -6.53
C GLU A 67 14.19 6.68 -7.07
N GLU A 68 13.07 7.38 -7.24
CA GLU A 68 13.04 8.79 -7.64
C GLU A 68 13.86 9.68 -6.71
N ARG A 69 13.96 9.31 -5.43
CA ARG A 69 14.71 10.04 -4.40
C ARG A 69 16.14 9.52 -4.21
N GLY A 70 16.58 8.54 -5.01
CA GLY A 70 17.89 7.90 -4.86
C GLY A 70 18.04 7.10 -3.55
N LEU A 71 16.93 6.70 -2.93
CA LEU A 71 16.90 5.93 -1.70
C LEU A 71 16.78 4.43 -2.00
N ARG A 72 17.18 3.61 -1.02
CA ARG A 72 17.01 2.17 -1.06
C ARG A 72 16.20 1.69 0.15
N PRO A 73 15.39 0.64 0.01
CA PRO A 73 14.74 -0.01 1.14
C PRO A 73 15.73 -0.38 2.25
N SER A 74 15.29 -0.22 3.49
CA SER A 74 16.02 -0.81 4.63
C SER A 74 15.92 -2.33 4.59
N PRO A 75 16.95 -3.06 5.07
CA PRO A 75 16.86 -4.51 5.20
C PRO A 75 15.75 -4.88 6.20
N PRO A 76 15.16 -6.09 6.08
CA PRO A 76 14.26 -6.63 7.08
C PRO A 76 14.92 -6.64 8.47
N ALA A 77 14.12 -6.39 9.51
CA ALA A 77 14.59 -6.48 10.88
C ALA A 77 14.94 -7.94 11.23
N ASP A 78 15.92 -8.13 12.12
CA ASP A 78 16.25 -9.45 12.64
C ASP A 78 15.13 -10.00 13.53
N ARG A 79 15.12 -11.33 13.74
CA ARG A 79 14.06 -12.02 14.50
C ARG A 79 13.92 -11.50 15.94
N ARG A 80 15.01 -11.16 16.64
CA ARG A 80 14.92 -10.64 18.02
C ARG A 80 14.26 -9.26 18.02
N THR A 81 14.60 -8.42 17.05
CA THR A 81 13.95 -7.11 16.88
C THR A 81 12.46 -7.25 16.52
N LEU A 82 12.10 -8.19 15.65
CA LEU A 82 10.72 -8.40 15.21
C LEU A 82 9.80 -8.81 16.36
N ILE A 83 10.16 -9.83 17.15
CA ILE A 83 9.31 -10.24 18.27
C ILE A 83 9.16 -9.13 19.31
N ARG A 84 10.27 -8.42 19.62
CA ARG A 84 10.21 -7.33 20.59
C ARG A 84 9.23 -6.24 20.15
N ARG A 85 9.30 -5.80 18.88
CA ARG A 85 8.38 -4.78 18.34
C ARG A 85 6.95 -5.28 18.36
N ALA A 86 6.69 -6.47 17.81
CA ALA A 86 5.35 -7.02 17.73
C ALA A 86 4.67 -7.16 19.10
N THR A 87 5.37 -7.64 20.13
CA THR A 87 4.76 -7.79 21.47
C THR A 87 4.48 -6.44 22.13
N TYR A 88 5.37 -5.45 22.00
CA TYR A 88 5.08 -4.11 22.50
C TYR A 88 3.93 -3.43 21.76
N ASP A 89 3.92 -3.53 20.43
CA ASP A 89 2.90 -2.87 19.61
C ASP A 89 1.52 -3.49 19.84
N LEU A 90 1.43 -4.82 19.96
CA LEU A 90 0.15 -5.52 20.08
C LEU A 90 -0.33 -5.66 21.53
N LEU A 91 0.57 -5.91 22.48
CA LEU A 91 0.20 -6.19 23.87
C LEU A 91 0.64 -5.11 24.87
N GLY A 92 1.52 -4.18 24.48
CA GLY A 92 2.10 -3.19 25.39
C GLY A 92 3.13 -3.76 26.37
N LEU A 93 3.52 -5.03 26.23
CA LEU A 93 4.39 -5.75 27.15
C LEU A 93 5.61 -6.33 26.42
N PRO A 94 6.76 -6.51 27.10
CA PRO A 94 7.90 -7.21 26.51
C PRO A 94 7.60 -8.71 26.36
N PRO A 95 8.19 -9.39 25.36
CA PRO A 95 8.15 -10.85 25.28
C PRO A 95 9.00 -11.47 26.41
N THR A 96 8.64 -12.67 26.85
CA THR A 96 9.47 -13.43 27.79
C THR A 96 10.73 -13.98 27.10
N PRO A 97 11.82 -14.24 27.84
CA PRO A 97 13.03 -14.86 27.26
C PRO A 97 12.74 -16.17 26.52
N ALA A 98 11.83 -17.00 27.05
CA ALA A 98 11.45 -18.27 26.43
C ALA A 98 10.73 -18.07 25.09
N GLU A 99 9.85 -17.08 24.98
CA GLU A 99 9.18 -16.77 23.71
C GLU A 99 10.15 -16.23 22.66
N VAL A 100 11.13 -15.42 23.08
CA VAL A 100 12.20 -14.94 22.18
C VAL A 100 13.00 -16.12 21.64
N GLU A 101 13.46 -17.02 22.50
CA GLU A 101 14.23 -18.18 22.05
C GLU A 101 13.40 -19.13 21.19
N ALA A 102 12.13 -19.36 21.52
CA ALA A 102 11.23 -20.16 20.69
C ALA A 102 11.06 -19.55 19.30
N PHE A 103 10.79 -18.24 19.21
CA PHE A 103 10.60 -17.58 17.93
C PHE A 103 11.90 -17.46 17.13
N VAL A 104 13.02 -17.10 17.75
CA VAL A 104 14.30 -16.91 17.03
C VAL A 104 14.78 -18.20 16.39
N ASN A 105 14.55 -19.33 17.06
CA ASN A 105 14.99 -20.65 16.61
C ASN A 105 13.93 -21.43 15.82
N ASP A 106 12.73 -20.88 15.59
CA ASP A 106 11.69 -21.52 14.77
C ASP A 106 12.09 -21.49 13.27
N PRO A 107 12.41 -22.64 12.66
CA PRO A 107 12.91 -22.70 11.29
C PRO A 107 11.81 -22.53 10.24
N ASP A 108 10.54 -22.52 10.66
CA ASP A 108 9.42 -22.45 9.75
C ASP A 108 9.36 -21.07 9.05
N PRO A 109 9.17 -21.04 7.72
CA PRO A 109 9.12 -19.79 6.97
C PRO A 109 7.95 -18.87 7.38
N ASP A 110 6.89 -19.43 7.98
CA ASP A 110 5.71 -18.70 8.47
C ASP A 110 5.71 -18.47 10.00
N ALA A 111 6.85 -18.67 10.66
CA ALA A 111 6.96 -18.45 12.11
C ALA A 111 6.51 -17.05 12.55
N TYR A 112 6.73 -16.02 11.72
CA TYR A 112 6.29 -14.66 12.03
C TYR A 112 4.77 -14.50 11.93
N GLY A 113 4.12 -15.09 10.91
CA GLY A 113 2.66 -15.08 10.79
C GLY A 113 2.00 -15.71 12.02
N ARG A 114 2.45 -16.91 12.40
CA ARG A 114 1.95 -17.60 13.61
C ARG A 114 2.21 -16.84 14.91
N LEU A 115 3.33 -16.13 15.01
CA LEU A 115 3.60 -15.25 16.15
C LEU A 115 2.51 -14.16 16.23
N ILE A 116 2.21 -13.49 15.12
CA ILE A 116 1.19 -12.43 15.07
C ILE A 116 -0.18 -12.99 15.43
N ASP A 117 -0.58 -14.13 14.86
CA ASP A 117 -1.87 -14.77 15.17
C ASP A 117 -2.01 -15.06 16.67
N ARG A 118 -0.96 -15.60 17.29
CA ARG A 118 -0.93 -15.85 18.74
C ARG A 118 -1.06 -14.57 19.56
N LEU A 119 -0.38 -13.48 19.15
CA LEU A 119 -0.47 -12.19 19.85
C LEU A 119 -1.87 -11.58 19.71
N LEU A 120 -2.46 -11.61 18.52
CA LEU A 120 -3.81 -11.12 18.27
C LEU A 120 -4.89 -11.93 19.02
N ALA A 121 -4.67 -13.23 19.22
CA ALA A 121 -5.57 -14.08 19.99
C ALA A 121 -5.46 -13.89 21.52
N SER A 122 -4.46 -13.15 22.00
CA SER A 122 -4.26 -12.89 23.43
C SER A 122 -5.34 -11.93 23.98
N PRO A 123 -5.91 -12.19 25.17
CA PRO A 123 -6.79 -11.24 25.84
C PRO A 123 -6.16 -9.85 26.03
N HIS A 124 -4.84 -9.81 26.26
CA HIS A 124 -4.08 -8.57 26.44
C HIS A 124 -4.10 -7.66 25.21
N TYR A 125 -4.33 -8.19 24.00
CA TYR A 125 -4.49 -7.37 22.81
C TYR A 125 -5.73 -6.48 22.93
N GLY A 126 -6.87 -7.07 23.32
CA GLY A 126 -8.11 -6.31 23.54
C GLY A 126 -7.99 -5.29 24.66
N GLU A 127 -7.31 -5.65 25.75
CA GLU A 127 -7.02 -4.75 26.87
C GLU A 127 -6.17 -3.54 26.42
N GLN A 128 -5.11 -3.78 25.64
CA GLN A 128 -4.22 -2.72 25.18
C GLN A 128 -4.93 -1.74 24.24
N TRP A 129 -5.74 -2.22 23.30
CA TRP A 129 -6.50 -1.35 22.39
C TRP A 129 -7.68 -0.67 23.06
N GLY A 130 -8.32 -1.31 24.04
CA GLY A 130 -9.41 -0.71 24.81
C GLY A 130 -9.00 0.58 25.51
N ARG A 131 -7.74 0.70 25.96
CA ARG A 131 -7.20 1.93 26.57
C ARG A 131 -7.30 3.13 25.63
N HIS A 132 -6.94 2.96 24.36
CA HIS A 132 -6.99 4.06 23.36
C HIS A 132 -8.41 4.57 23.07
N TRP A 133 -9.45 3.80 23.42
CA TRP A 133 -10.84 4.19 23.22
C TRP A 133 -11.51 4.72 24.49
N LEU A 134 -10.91 4.46 25.66
CA LEU A 134 -11.40 4.89 26.96
C LEU A 134 -10.72 6.16 27.47
N ASP A 135 -9.69 6.63 26.76
CA ASP A 135 -9.05 7.94 26.92
C ASP A 135 -9.86 9.04 26.19
#